data_AF-A0A963WU05-F1
#
_entry.id   AF-A0A963WU05-F1
#
_cell.length_a   1.000
_cell.length_b   1.000
_cell.length_c   1.000
_cell.angle_alpha   90.00
_cell.angle_beta   90.00
_cell.angle_gamma   90.00
#
_symmetry.space_group_name_H-M   'P 1'
#
loop_
_entity.id
_entity.type
_entity.pdbx_description
1 polymer ?
#
loop_
_entity_poly.entity_id
_entity_poly.type
_entity_poly.pdbx_seq_one_letter_code
_entity_poly.pdbx_strand_id
1 'polypeptide(L)' 'IGREQVAVDVTSVIRASPRSFRVAWVERRYRDGALAETSRWTAILGITVQPPNNPDALTRNPLGIFVTSINWSKELG' A
#
# COMPACT_ATOMS: atom_id res chain seq x y z
N ILE A 1 4.01 27.17 6.22
CA ILE A 1 3.59 25.87 5.66
C ILE A 1 4.13 24.80 6.61
N GLY A 2 3.27 24.09 7.35
CA GLY A 2 3.69 23.10 8.35
C GLY A 2 4.22 21.83 7.70
N ARG A 3 5.16 21.13 8.36
CA ARG A 3 5.72 19.88 7.84
C ARG A 3 4.86 18.73 8.35
N GLU A 4 3.99 18.20 7.48
CA GLU A 4 3.26 16.96 7.75
C GLU A 4 4.08 15.77 7.26
N GLN A 5 4.25 14.76 8.11
CA GLN A 5 4.92 13.50 7.78
C GLN A 5 3.96 12.35 8.04
N VAL A 6 3.93 11.37 7.14
CA VAL A 6 3.11 10.16 7.31
C VAL A 6 4.03 8.96 7.30
N ALA A 7 4.03 8.19 8.39
CA ALA A 7 4.68 6.89 8.47
C ALA A 7 3.64 5.79 8.26
N VAL A 8 3.96 4.83 7.39
CA VAL A 8 3.11 3.69 7.04
C VAL A 8 3.76 2.41 7.54
N ASP A 9 3.01 1.59 8.26
CA ASP A 9 3.45 0.28 8.75
C ASP A 9 2.47 -0.81 8.28
N VAL A 10 2.92 -1.68 7.38
CA VAL A 10 2.10 -2.76 6.81
C VAL A 10 2.06 -3.93 7.79
N THR A 11 0.89 -4.14 8.40
CA THR A 11 0.70 -5.14 9.46
C THR A 11 0.26 -6.51 8.93
N SER A 12 -0.39 -6.55 7.76
CA SER A 12 -0.85 -7.81 7.17
C SER A 12 -0.99 -7.73 5.66
N VAL A 13 -0.63 -8.81 4.98
CA VAL A 13 -0.88 -9.03 3.55
C VAL A 13 -1.39 -10.45 3.37
N ILE A 14 -2.65 -10.60 2.94
CA ILE A 14 -3.33 -11.89 2.80
C ILE A 14 -3.88 -11.99 1.39
N ARG A 15 -3.60 -13.10 0.70
CA ARG A 15 -4.20 -13.36 -0.62
C ARG A 15 -5.71 -13.61 -0.47
N ALA A 16 -6.53 -12.79 -1.11
CA ALA A 16 -7.99 -12.92 -1.13
C ALA A 16 -8.50 -13.69 -2.36
N SER A 17 -7.77 -13.65 -3.47
CA SER A 17 -8.01 -14.46 -4.68
C SER A 17 -6.70 -14.61 -5.48
N PRO A 18 -6.68 -15.33 -6.63
CA PRO A 18 -5.49 -15.39 -7.48
C PRO A 18 -4.95 -14.01 -7.89
N ARG A 19 -5.84 -13.02 -8.04
CA ARG A 19 -5.51 -11.66 -8.50
C ARG A 19 -5.85 -10.58 -7.47
N SER A 20 -6.12 -10.92 -6.22
CA SER A 20 -6.40 -9.91 -5.20
C SER A 20 -5.82 -10.23 -3.83
N PHE A 21 -5.48 -9.16 -3.11
CA PHE A 21 -4.86 -9.21 -1.79
C PHE A 21 -5.59 -8.26 -0.86
N ARG A 22 -5.85 -8.72 0.36
CA ARG A 22 -6.21 -7.86 1.48
C ARG A 22 -4.92 -7.38 2.14
N VAL A 23 -4.80 -6.08 2.33
CA VAL A 23 -3.68 -5.45 3.01
C VAL A 23 -4.21 -4.66 4.20
N ALA A 24 -3.58 -4.79 5.35
CA ALA A 24 -3.83 -3.95 6.51
C ALA A 24 -2.57 -3.16 6.84
N TRP A 25 -2.73 -1.89 7.21
CA TRP A 25 -1.63 -1.04 7.64
C TRP A 25 -2.07 -0.03 8.68
N VAL A 26 -1.09 0.50 9.40
CA VAL A 26 -1.24 1.60 10.33
C VAL A 26 -0.55 2.84 9.75
N GLU A 27 -1.26 3.96 9.73
CA GLU A 27 -0.71 5.27 9.43
C GLU A 27 -0.49 6.06 10.71
N ARG A 28 0.70 6.63 10.85
CA ARG A 28 1.04 7.60 11.91
C ARG A 28 1.36 8.94 11.25
N ARG A 29 0.53 9.95 11.53
CA ARG A 29 0.72 11.31 11.03
C ARG A 29 1.41 12.15 12.08
N TYR A 30 2.45 12.87 11.67
CA TYR A 30 3.19 13.80 12.52
C TYR A 30 3.04 15.21 11.96
N ARG A 31 2.70 16.17 12.83
CA ARG A 31 2.65 17.60 12.51
C ARG A 31 3.64 18.32 13.39
N ASP A 32 4.56 19.04 12.75
CA ASP A 32 5.62 19.80 13.43
C ASP A 32 6.44 18.94 14.42
N GLY A 33 6.66 17.66 14.06
CA GLY A 33 7.44 16.68 14.83
C GLY A 33 6.65 15.93 15.90
N ALA A 34 5.42 16.33 16.21
CA ALA A 34 4.56 15.64 17.18
C ALA A 34 3.58 14.68 16.50
N LEU A 35 3.29 13.53 17.13
CA LEU A 35 2.28 12.58 16.65
C LEU A 35 0.90 13.24 16.74
N ALA A 36 0.24 13.41 15.59
CA ALA A 36 -1.05 14.04 15.46
C ALA A 36 -2.20 13.02 15.36
N GLU A 37 -2.00 11.91 14.64
CA GLU A 37 -3.04 10.91 14.42
C GLU A 37 -2.42 9.52 14.21
N THR A 38 -3.10 8.48 14.72
CA THR A 38 -2.88 7.09 14.31
C THR A 38 -4.16 6.54 13.72
N SER A 39 -4.10 6.03 12.49
CA SER A 39 -5.23 5.44 11.78
C SER A 39 -4.90 4.01 11.37
N ARG A 40 -5.88 3.11 11.49
CA ARG A 40 -5.79 1.76 10.93
C ARG A 40 -6.59 1.70 9.65
N TRP A 41 -6.04 1.03 8.65
CA TRP A 41 -6.63 0.95 7.33
C TRP A 41 -6.61 -0.50 6.84
N THR A 42 -7.64 -0.85 6.08
CA THR A 42 -7.68 -2.08 5.30
C THR A 42 -7.92 -1.72 3.84
N ALA A 43 -7.28 -2.48 2.94
CA ALA A 43 -7.50 -2.39 1.51
C ALA A 43 -7.71 -3.76 0.90
N ILE A 44 -8.46 -3.79 -0.21
CA ILE A 44 -8.42 -4.87 -1.19
C ILE A 44 -7.72 -4.31 -2.44
N LEU A 45 -6.60 -4.94 -2.81
CA LEU A 45 -5.83 -4.63 -4.00
C LEU A 45 -6.10 -5.68 -5.07
N GLY A 46 -6.39 -5.25 -6.29
CA GLY A 46 -6.30 -6.09 -7.48
C GLY A 46 -4.90 -6.00 -8.08
N ILE A 47 -4.37 -7.13 -8.56
CA ILE A 47 -3.08 -7.16 -9.26
C ILE A 47 -3.17 -7.88 -10.61
N THR A 48 -2.25 -7.54 -11.50
CA THR A 48 -1.88 -8.35 -12.65
C THR A 48 -0.36 -8.58 -12.66
N VAL A 49 0.06 -9.69 -13.25
CA VAL A 49 1.48 -9.98 -13.47
C VAL A 49 1.74 -9.99 -14.97
N GLN A 50 2.58 -9.07 -15.41
CA GLN A 50 3.01 -8.95 -16.79
C GLN A 50 4.53 -9.09 -16.83
N PRO A 51 5.08 -10.21 -17.32
CA PRO A 51 6.52 -10.42 -17.41
C PRO A 51 7.19 -9.27 -18.20
N PRO A 52 8.31 -8.71 -17.70
CA PRO A 52 9.03 -7.66 -18.42
C PRO A 52 9.57 -8.21 -19.74
N ASN A 53 9.41 -7.45 -20.83
CA ASN A 53 9.80 -7.85 -22.18
C ASN A 53 11.01 -7.09 -22.73
N ASN A 54 11.60 -6.20 -21.92
CA ASN A 54 12.80 -5.44 -22.26
C ASN A 54 13.63 -5.13 -21.00
N PRO A 55 14.93 -4.81 -21.14
CA PRO A 55 15.82 -4.54 -20.01
C PRO A 55 15.35 -3.41 -19.09
N ASP A 56 14.86 -2.30 -19.64
CA ASP A 56 14.40 -1.14 -18.85
C ASP A 56 13.18 -1.46 -17.98
N ALA A 57 12.30 -2.34 -18.46
CA ALA A 57 11.16 -2.85 -17.69
C ALA A 57 11.62 -3.79 -16.57
N LEU A 58 12.60 -4.66 -16.86
CA LEU A 58 13.17 -5.59 -15.87
C LEU A 58 13.87 -4.83 -14.73
N THR A 59 14.60 -3.75 -15.02
CA THR A 59 15.26 -2.93 -14.00
C THR A 59 14.26 -2.21 -13.10
N ARG A 60 13.17 -1.69 -13.66
CA ARG A 60 12.17 -0.91 -12.90
C ARG A 60 11.19 -1.79 -12.13
N ASN A 61 10.81 -2.94 -12.67
CA ASN A 61 9.85 -3.87 -12.07
C ASN A 61 10.19 -5.32 -12.45
N PRO A 62 11.17 -5.93 -11.78
CA PRO A 62 11.65 -7.26 -12.14
C PRO A 62 10.59 -8.35 -11.97
N LEU A 63 9.59 -8.13 -11.12
CA LEU A 63 8.50 -9.07 -10.88
C LEU A 63 7.31 -8.89 -11.85
N GLY A 64 7.27 -7.77 -12.58
CA GLY A 64 6.16 -7.47 -13.48
C GLY A 64 4.81 -7.28 -12.78
N ILE A 65 4.80 -6.92 -11.49
CA ILE A 65 3.56 -6.77 -10.72
C ILE A 65 2.98 -5.37 -10.92
N PHE A 66 1.71 -5.29 -11.26
CA PHE A 66 0.97 -4.03 -11.38
C PHE A 66 -0.30 -4.08 -10.53
N VAL A 67 -0.59 -2.97 -9.84
CA VAL A 67 -1.86 -2.78 -9.15
C VAL A 67 -2.91 -2.33 -10.17
N THR A 68 -4.01 -3.05 -10.26
CA THR A 68 -5.09 -2.78 -11.22
C THR A 68 -6.32 -2.18 -10.56
N SER A 69 -6.50 -2.41 -9.27
CA SER A 69 -7.56 -1.78 -8.48
C SER A 69 -7.10 -1.62 -7.04
N ILE A 70 -7.64 -0.59 -6.40
CA ILE A 70 -7.40 -0.32 -4.99
C ILE A 70 -8.68 0.23 -4.37
N ASN A 71 -9.13 -0.40 -3.30
CA ASN A 71 -10.22 0.09 -2.48
C ASN A 71 -9.77 -0.02 -1.03
N TRP A 72 -9.87 1.06 -0.26
CA TRP A 72 -9.52 1.06 1.15
C TRP A 72 -10.56 1.75 2.01
N SER A 73 -10.60 1.34 3.27
CA SER A 73 -11.41 1.98 4.29
C SER A 73 -10.66 2.05 5.60
N LYS A 74 -10.93 3.12 6.36
CA LYS A 74 -10.45 3.25 7.73
C LYS A 74 -11.19 2.22 8.58
N GLU A 75 -10.46 1.49 9.42
CA GLU A 75 -11.12 0.62 10.40
C GLU A 75 -11.82 1.50 11.44
N LEU A 76 -13.10 1.23 11.67
CA LEU A 76 -13.83 1.78 12.81
C LEU A 76 -13.60 0.83 13.98
N GLY A 77 -12.77 1.26 14.93
CA GLY A 77 -12.54 0.61 16.21
C GLY A 77 -13.15 1.42 17.33
#